data_AF-A0A4S3B7G1-F1
#
_entry.id   AF-A0A4S3B7G1-F1
#
_cell.length_a   1.000
_cell.length_b   1.000
_cell.length_c   1.000
_cell.angle_alpha   90.00
_cell.angle_beta   90.00
_cell.angle_gamma   90.00
#
_symmetry.space_group_name_H-M   'P 1'
#
loop_
_entity.id
_entity.type
_entity.pdbx_description
1 polymer ?
#
loop_
_entity_poly.entity_id
_entity_poly.type
_entity_poly.pdbx_seq_one_letter_code
_entity_poly.pdbx_strand_id
1 'polypeptide(L)'
;MTVIKYIARGLGIGSTIYLISGLIYTSGAIQQQIFSILLLSVLLGVYPLIYLQEKLSLFTQALIHLGLSYFSFLGTAYLGQWFPMKIGIIVTASLTFFVIFIFIWFLYYHKEKNKIASLNKKLKLKKDNSLNS
;
A
#
# COMPACT_ATOMS: atom_id res chain seq x y z
N MET A 1 -15.34 2.72 15.49
CA MET A 1 -14.13 2.78 14.62
C MET A 1 -12.79 2.70 15.36
N THR A 2 -12.73 2.85 16.69
CA THR A 2 -11.47 2.85 17.45
C THR A 2 -10.85 1.46 17.58
N VAL A 3 -11.64 0.43 17.94
CA VAL A 3 -11.19 -0.96 18.11
C VAL A 3 -10.56 -1.55 16.84
N ILE A 4 -11.20 -1.35 15.68
CA ILE A 4 -10.70 -1.86 14.38
C ILE A 4 -9.30 -1.32 14.06
N LYS A 5 -9.02 -0.04 14.38
CA LYS A 5 -7.69 0.55 14.16
C LYS A 5 -6.63 -0.10 15.05
N TYR A 6 -6.95 -0.41 16.30
CA TYR A 6 -6.04 -1.10 17.21
C TYR A 6 -5.79 -2.54 16.79
N ILE A 7 -6.83 -3.26 16.36
CA ILE A 7 -6.69 -4.62 15.81
C ILE A 7 -5.78 -4.60 14.57
N ALA A 8 -6.03 -3.69 13.63
CA ALA A 8 -5.22 -3.57 12.42
C ALA A 8 -3.75 -3.26 12.74
N ARG A 9 -3.49 -2.40 13.74
CA ARG A 9 -2.13 -2.09 14.20
C ARG A 9 -1.47 -3.31 14.86
N GLY A 10 -2.21 -4.05 15.68
CA GLY A 10 -1.74 -5.28 16.32
C GLY A 10 -1.38 -6.36 15.30
N LEU A 11 -2.24 -6.60 14.31
CA LEU A 11 -1.97 -7.52 13.21
C LEU A 11 -0.72 -7.10 12.44
N GLY A 12 -0.57 -5.82 12.08
CA GLY A 12 0.62 -5.34 11.38
C GLY A 12 1.91 -5.57 12.16
N ILE A 13 1.93 -5.24 13.45
CA ILE A 13 3.10 -5.44 14.31
C ILE A 13 3.41 -6.93 14.49
N GLY A 14 2.40 -7.73 14.82
CA GLY A 14 2.56 -9.18 15.02
C GLY A 14 3.06 -9.90 13.77
N SER A 15 2.48 -9.59 12.61
CA SER A 15 2.95 -10.13 11.31
C SER A 15 4.38 -9.70 11.00
N THR A 16 4.75 -8.45 11.30
CA THR A 16 6.13 -7.97 11.08
C THR A 16 7.12 -8.74 11.96
N ILE A 17 6.81 -8.95 13.24
CA ILE A 17 7.64 -9.75 14.14
C ILE A 17 7.77 -11.18 13.61
N TYR A 18 6.66 -11.83 13.24
CA TYR A 18 6.68 -13.18 12.69
C TYR A 18 7.57 -13.28 11.44
N LEU A 19 7.46 -12.33 10.51
CA LEU A 19 8.27 -12.33 9.29
C LEU A 19 9.76 -12.12 9.59
N ILE A 20 10.12 -11.21 10.51
CA ILE A 20 11.52 -10.99 10.89
C ILE A 20 12.09 -12.23 11.59
N SER A 21 11.36 -12.80 12.55
CA SER A 21 11.76 -14.03 13.23
C SER A 21 11.91 -15.18 12.23
N GLY A 22 10.97 -15.34 11.31
CA GLY A 22 11.04 -16.37 10.28
C GLY A 22 12.22 -16.17 9.34
N LEU A 23 12.63 -14.94 9.03
CA LEU A 23 13.82 -14.67 8.22
C LEU A 23 15.11 -15.15 8.91
N ILE A 24 15.17 -15.08 10.25
CA ILE A 24 16.33 -15.48 11.06
C ILE A 24 16.36 -16.99 11.30
N TYR A 25 15.21 -17.59 11.60
CA TYR A 25 15.13 -18.96 12.13
C TYR A 25 14.68 -20.01 11.11
N THR A 26 14.21 -19.62 9.92
CA THR A 26 13.86 -20.57 8.85
C THR A 26 14.95 -20.62 7.78
N SER A 27 14.94 -21.68 6.97
CA SER A 27 15.89 -21.86 5.87
C SER A 27 15.20 -22.37 4.60
N GLY A 28 15.91 -22.31 3.48
CA GLY A 28 15.44 -22.81 2.20
C GLY A 28 14.22 -22.04 1.66
N ALA A 29 13.24 -22.76 1.13
CA ALA A 29 12.10 -22.18 0.42
C ALA A 29 11.24 -21.25 1.28
N ILE A 30 11.11 -21.53 2.59
CA ILE A 30 10.31 -20.71 3.51
C ILE A 30 11.00 -19.35 3.73
N GLN A 31 12.32 -19.36 3.93
CA GLN A 31 13.11 -18.14 4.11
C GLN A 31 13.03 -17.23 2.87
N GLN A 32 13.08 -17.83 1.67
CA GLN A 32 12.96 -17.11 0.41
C GLN A 32 11.57 -16.49 0.21
N GLN A 33 10.50 -17.18 0.61
CA GLN A 33 9.14 -16.64 0.61
C GLN A 33 9.02 -15.43 1.54
N ILE A 34 9.54 -15.55 2.77
CA ILE A 34 9.52 -14.47 3.77
C ILE A 34 10.31 -13.26 3.27
N PHE A 35 11.51 -13.47 2.76
CA PHE A 35 12.32 -12.40 2.16
C PHE A 35 11.55 -11.67 1.05
N SER A 36 10.87 -12.42 0.18
CA SER A 36 10.10 -11.84 -0.92
C SER A 36 8.90 -11.02 -0.44
N ILE A 37 8.21 -11.47 0.63
CA ILE A 37 7.10 -10.72 1.25
C ILE A 37 7.61 -9.43 1.91
N LEU A 38 8.73 -9.50 2.63
CA LEU A 38 9.34 -8.33 3.26
C LEU A 38 9.77 -7.30 2.22
N LEU A 39 10.41 -7.77 1.13
CA LEU A 39 10.79 -6.92 0.00
C LEU A 39 9.56 -6.22 -0.60
N LEU A 40 8.49 -6.96 -0.90
CA LEU A 40 7.26 -6.38 -1.43
C LEU A 40 6.66 -5.34 -0.45
N SER A 41 6.66 -5.65 0.85
CA SER A 41 6.09 -4.78 1.88
C SER A 41 6.80 -3.42 1.95
N VAL A 42 8.14 -3.42 1.87
CA VAL A 42 8.93 -2.18 1.83
C VAL A 42 8.62 -1.39 0.56
N LEU A 43 8.61 -2.05 -0.59
CA LEU A 43 8.34 -1.42 -1.89
C LEU A 43 6.95 -0.75 -1.91
N LEU A 44 5.91 -1.45 -1.46
CA LEU A 44 4.55 -0.91 -1.36
C LEU A 44 4.43 0.24 -0.35
N GLY A 45 5.28 0.27 0.69
CA GLY A 45 5.36 1.40 1.61
C GLY A 45 5.99 2.65 1.00
N VAL A 46 6.92 2.48 0.06
CA VAL A 46 7.67 3.56 -0.58
C VAL A 46 6.93 4.15 -1.79
N TYR A 47 6.25 3.34 -2.59
CA TYR A 47 5.62 3.83 -3.83
C TYR A 47 4.59 4.97 -3.67
N PRO A 48 3.79 5.04 -2.60
CA PRO A 48 2.89 6.17 -2.37
C PRO A 48 3.59 7.52 -2.27
N LEU A 49 4.92 7.59 -2.11
CA LEU A 49 5.66 8.85 -2.17
C LEU A 49 5.53 9.56 -3.54
N ILE A 50 5.12 8.86 -4.60
CA ILE A 50 4.82 9.48 -5.90
C ILE A 50 3.69 10.53 -5.81
N TYR A 51 2.78 10.39 -4.84
CA TYR A 51 1.68 11.36 -4.62
C TYR A 51 2.18 12.70 -4.05
N LEU A 52 3.43 12.80 -3.62
CA LEU A 52 4.04 14.07 -3.21
C LEU A 52 4.46 14.94 -4.39
N GLN A 53 4.44 14.40 -5.62
CA GLN A 53 4.88 15.14 -6.81
C GLN A 53 3.76 15.99 -7.40
N GLU A 54 3.75 17.28 -7.08
CA GLU A 54 2.68 18.22 -7.48
C GLU A 54 2.56 18.44 -9.01
N LYS A 55 3.60 18.11 -9.79
CA LYS A 55 3.60 18.29 -11.25
C LYS A 55 2.77 17.26 -12.01
N LEU A 56 2.50 16.11 -11.41
CA LEU A 56 1.80 15.01 -12.07
C LEU A 56 0.31 15.05 -11.74
N SER A 57 -0.53 14.71 -12.73
CA SER A 57 -1.96 14.51 -12.47
C SER A 57 -2.16 13.33 -11.52
N LEU A 58 -3.23 13.36 -10.73
CA LEU A 58 -3.57 12.27 -9.81
C LEU A 58 -3.71 10.92 -10.53
N PHE A 59 -4.27 10.93 -11.75
CA PHE A 59 -4.42 9.73 -12.56
C PHE A 59 -3.05 9.18 -12.99
N THR A 60 -2.13 10.04 -13.41
CA THR A 60 -0.77 9.65 -13.77
C THR A 60 -0.01 9.08 -12.58
N GLN A 61 -0.10 9.72 -11.41
CA GLN A 61 0.48 9.20 -10.16
C GLN A 61 -0.08 7.82 -9.79
N ALA A 62 -1.41 7.64 -9.92
CA ALA A 62 -2.07 6.38 -9.64
C ALA A 62 -1.64 5.26 -10.62
N LEU A 63 -1.49 5.58 -11.90
CA LEU A 63 -1.01 4.62 -12.90
C LEU A 63 0.44 4.21 -12.64
N ILE A 64 1.31 5.14 -12.26
CA ILE A 64 2.70 4.84 -11.87
C ILE A 64 2.72 3.97 -10.61
N HIS A 65 1.95 4.33 -9.58
CA HIS A 65 1.86 3.54 -8.35
C HIS A 65 1.37 2.11 -8.63
N LEU A 66 0.33 1.97 -9.45
CA LEU A 66 -0.21 0.69 -9.89
C LEU A 66 0.85 -0.14 -10.61
N GLY A 67 1.53 0.46 -11.59
CA GLY A 67 2.58 -0.21 -12.37
C GLY A 67 3.73 -0.70 -11.49
N LEU A 68 4.30 0.18 -10.66
CA LEU A 68 5.37 -0.17 -9.73
C LEU A 68 4.94 -1.28 -8.76
N SER A 69 3.73 -1.20 -8.22
CA SER A 69 3.20 -2.21 -7.30
C SER A 69 3.00 -3.55 -7.99
N TYR A 70 2.48 -3.55 -9.22
CA TYR A 70 2.21 -4.76 -9.99
C TYR A 70 3.48 -5.48 -10.44
N PHE A 71 4.46 -4.76 -10.99
CA PHE A 71 5.72 -5.36 -11.40
C PHE A 71 6.50 -5.91 -10.20
N SER A 72 6.47 -5.20 -9.07
CA SER A 72 7.07 -5.69 -7.84
C SER A 72 6.34 -6.89 -7.28
N PHE A 73 5.00 -6.91 -7.30
CA PHE A 73 4.22 -8.10 -6.95
C PHE A 73 4.63 -9.32 -7.79
N LEU A 74 4.70 -9.19 -9.12
CA LEU A 74 5.12 -10.29 -9.99
C LEU A 74 6.58 -10.68 -9.75
N GLY A 75 7.47 -9.71 -9.58
CA GLY A 75 8.89 -9.95 -9.30
C GLY A 75 9.08 -10.70 -7.99
N THR A 76 8.42 -10.26 -6.91
CA THR A 76 8.50 -10.94 -5.62
C THR A 76 7.76 -12.28 -5.61
N ALA A 77 6.69 -12.43 -6.39
CA ALA A 77 6.01 -13.72 -6.53
C ALA A 77 6.89 -14.75 -7.24
N TYR A 78 7.63 -14.31 -8.27
CA TYR A 78 8.64 -15.13 -8.94
C TYR A 78 9.79 -15.48 -7.99
N LEU A 79 10.36 -14.51 -7.29
CA LEU A 79 11.43 -14.74 -6.33
C LEU A 79 10.99 -15.65 -5.19
N GLY A 80 9.78 -15.46 -4.66
CA GLY A 80 9.23 -16.23 -3.56
C GLY A 80 8.60 -17.55 -3.97
N GLN A 81 8.52 -17.86 -5.26
CA GLN A 81 7.83 -19.04 -5.78
C GLN A 81 6.39 -19.18 -5.24
N TRP A 82 5.66 -18.06 -5.11
CA TRP A 82 4.34 -18.02 -4.49
C TRP A 82 3.29 -18.83 -5.25
N PHE A 83 3.44 -18.89 -6.58
CA PHE A 83 2.58 -19.67 -7.45
C PHE A 83 3.34 -20.08 -8.71
N PRO A 84 2.88 -21.13 -9.43
CA PRO A 84 3.50 -21.54 -10.67
C PRO A 84 3.35 -20.43 -11.72
N MET A 85 4.44 -20.11 -12.43
CA MET A 85 4.46 -19.12 -13.51
C MET A 85 3.81 -19.64 -14.81
N LYS A 86 2.60 -20.18 -14.68
CA LYS A 86 1.74 -20.58 -15.78
C LYS A 86 0.84 -19.41 -16.14
N ILE A 87 0.68 -19.12 -17.43
CA ILE A 87 -0.08 -17.98 -17.93
C ILE A 87 -1.48 -17.88 -17.29
N GLY A 88 -2.21 -18.99 -17.20
CA GLY A 88 -3.55 -19.00 -16.58
C GLY A 88 -3.55 -18.55 -15.12
N ILE A 89 -2.54 -18.96 -14.33
CA ILE A 89 -2.41 -18.58 -12.93
C ILE A 89 -1.99 -17.11 -12.82
N ILE A 90 -1.02 -16.68 -13.64
CA ILE A 90 -0.57 -15.28 -13.69
C ILE A 90 -1.77 -14.37 -13.97
N VAL A 91 -2.60 -14.68 -14.96
CA VAL A 91 -3.80 -13.88 -15.29
C VAL A 91 -4.75 -13.76 -14.09
N THR A 92 -5.05 -14.87 -13.40
CA THR A 92 -5.93 -14.84 -12.23
C THR A 92 -5.32 -14.08 -11.04
N ALA A 93 -4.02 -14.21 -10.82
CA ALA A 93 -3.29 -13.49 -9.78
C ALA A 93 -3.26 -11.98 -10.07
N SER A 94 -3.00 -11.59 -11.32
CA SER A 94 -3.01 -10.20 -11.77
C SER A 94 -4.38 -9.57 -11.64
N LEU A 95 -5.44 -10.28 -12.04
CA LEU A 95 -6.81 -9.79 -11.88
C LEU A 95 -7.15 -9.56 -10.39
N THR A 96 -6.81 -10.53 -9.54
CA THR A 96 -6.99 -10.43 -8.08
C THR A 96 -6.24 -9.23 -7.50
N PHE A 97 -4.98 -9.05 -7.91
CA PHE A 97 -4.16 -7.92 -7.50
C PHE A 97 -4.80 -6.58 -7.90
N PHE A 98 -5.25 -6.44 -9.14
CA PHE A 98 -5.87 -5.20 -9.62
C PHE A 98 -7.16 -4.87 -8.88
N VAL A 99 -8.01 -5.85 -8.60
CA VAL A 99 -9.24 -5.65 -7.81
C VAL A 99 -8.92 -5.14 -6.41
N ILE A 100 -7.97 -5.80 -5.72
CA ILE A 100 -7.55 -5.40 -4.37
C ILE A 100 -6.93 -4.01 -4.39
N PHE A 101 -6.04 -3.73 -5.34
CA PHE A 101 -5.37 -2.43 -5.45
C PHE A 101 -6.37 -1.31 -5.67
N ILE A 102 -7.29 -1.46 -6.63
CA ILE A 102 -8.32 -0.44 -6.93
C ILE A 102 -9.19 -0.21 -5.71
N PHE A 103 -9.60 -1.28 -5.01
CA PHE A 103 -10.39 -1.18 -3.79
C PHE A 103 -9.68 -0.39 -2.70
N ILE A 104 -8.42 -0.74 -2.40
CA ILE A 104 -7.61 -0.04 -1.39
C ILE A 104 -7.40 1.42 -1.80
N TRP A 105 -6.99 1.66 -3.05
CA TRP A 105 -6.75 3.01 -3.58
C TRP A 105 -7.99 3.89 -3.45
N PHE A 106 -9.18 3.35 -3.77
CA PHE A 106 -10.45 4.07 -3.63
C PHE A 106 -10.75 4.46 -2.18
N LEU A 107 -10.56 3.54 -1.22
CA LEU A 107 -10.73 3.85 0.20
C LEU A 107 -9.79 4.97 0.67
N TYR A 108 -8.53 4.93 0.25
CA TYR A 108 -7.55 5.96 0.60
C TYR A 108 -7.87 7.30 -0.07
N TYR A 109 -8.28 7.29 -1.34
CA TYR A 109 -8.69 8.49 -2.07
C TYR A 109 -9.83 9.22 -1.36
N HIS A 110 -10.90 8.50 -0.99
CA HIS A 110 -12.03 9.07 -0.26
C HIS A 110 -11.62 9.64 1.09
N LYS A 111 -10.77 8.92 1.83
CA LYS A 111 -10.26 9.36 3.13
C LYS A 111 -9.46 10.66 3.00
N GLU A 112 -8.56 10.76 2.02
CA GLU A 112 -7.71 11.93 1.86
C GLU A 112 -8.50 13.13 1.33
N LYS A 113 -9.44 12.91 0.39
CA LYS A 113 -10.37 13.95 -0.09
C LYS A 113 -11.15 14.60 1.07
N ASN A 114 -11.69 13.78 1.97
CA ASN A 114 -12.42 14.27 3.15
C ASN A 114 -11.51 15.04 4.11
N LYS A 115 -10.27 14.60 4.29
CA LYS A 115 -9.28 15.27 5.12
C LYS A 115 -8.91 16.64 4.56
N ILE A 116 -8.63 16.75 3.25
CA ILE A 116 -8.33 18.02 2.59
C ILE A 116 -9.52 19.00 2.72
N ALA A 117 -10.75 18.54 2.47
CA ALA A 117 -11.94 19.37 2.63
C ALA A 117 -12.08 19.91 4.07
N SER A 118 -11.81 19.08 5.08
CA SER A 118 -11.84 19.50 6.48
C SER A 118 -10.75 20.53 6.83
N LEU A 119 -9.56 20.40 6.25
CA LEU A 119 -8.45 21.34 6.43
C LEU A 119 -8.76 22.69 5.79
N ASN A 120 -9.26 22.70 4.56
CA ASN A 120 -9.66 23.93 3.87
C ASN A 120 -10.76 24.69 4.63
N LYS A 121 -11.73 23.97 5.22
CA LYS A 121 -12.77 24.59 6.06
C LYS A 121 -12.16 25.25 7.31
N LYS A 122 -11.21 24.59 7.98
CA LYS A 122 -10.52 25.15 9.17
C LYS A 122 -9.67 26.38 8.82
N LEU A 123 -8.97 26.34 7.68
CA LEU A 123 -8.18 27.48 7.21
C LEU A 123 -9.04 28.69 6.89
N LYS A 124 -10.20 28.47 6.25
CA LYS A 124 -11.17 29.54 5.96
C LYS A 124 -11.70 30.20 7.24
N LEU A 125 -12.15 29.40 8.21
CA LEU A 125 -12.63 29.89 9.51
C LEU A 125 -11.56 30.69 10.26
N LYS A 126 -10.29 30.23 10.24
CA LYS A 126 -9.19 30.95 10.87
C LYS A 126 -8.92 32.31 10.19
N LYS A 127 -8.96 32.35 8.86
CA LYS A 127 -8.77 33.59 8.08
C LYS A 127 -9.89 34.60 8.37
N ASP A 128 -11.14 34.15 8.40
CA ASP A 128 -12.30 35.02 8.65
C ASP A 128 -12.25 35.60 10.08
N ASN A 129 -11.83 34.81 11.07
CA ASN A 129 -11.66 35.30 12.45
C ASN A 129 -10.52 36.31 12.60
N SER A 130 -9.43 36.21 11.81
CA SER A 130 -8.31 37.18 11.86
C SER A 130 -8.59 38.50 11.14
N LEU A 131 -9.61 38.55 10.28
CA LEU A 131 -10.03 39.78 9.59
C LEU A 131 -11.08 40.57 10.38
N ASN A 132 -11.74 39.93 11.34
CA ASN A 132 -12.80 40.50 12.18
C ASN A 132 -12.33 40.82 13.62
N SER A 133 -11.03 40.69 13.91
CA SER A 133 -10.37 41.02 15.19
C SER A 133 -9.46 42.22 15.03
#